data_AF-A0A2H9NZZ4-F1
#
_entry.id   AF-A0A2H9NZZ4-F1
#
_cell.length_a   1.000
_cell.length_b   1.000
_cell.length_c   1.000
_cell.angle_alpha   90.00
_cell.angle_beta   90.00
_cell.angle_gamma   90.00
#
_symmetry.space_group_name_H-M   'P 1'
#
loop_
_entity.id
_entity.type
_entity.pdbx_description
1 polymer ?
#
loop_
_entity_poly.entity_id
_entity_poly.type
_entity_poly.pdbx_seq_one_letter_code
_entity_poly.pdbx_strand_id
1 'polypeptide(L)'
;GTFLITAGANIPDLFTLIAATAASYLVALATYLYNDLTDYTVDKINQREIIHDQKKSLQYQTTLYSMIGFFAISILLSFSISIATGVSSLIFAGLAIAYSHPRTHLKDRFITKTVVTGAGAFVASVMGMTAAVAETDVFSNIALMSSVIAFLFYFILGPLGDIGDIRGDRQGGRKTIPIVIGIKRTFLLMDGIVVFIGVIFAVSYFVFGMHVIGLVLGLTVCSVFLFQINDVSKHYKVKSKLKKTRTTLRYSVFATLIAMWMGVVLRDIVVWFEYGVIPLE
;
A
#
# COMPACT_ATOMS: atom_id res chain seq x y z
N GLY A 1 -9.17 -3.77 5.70
CA GLY A 1 -7.87 -4.06 6.31
C GLY A 1 -7.71 -3.24 7.56
N THR A 2 -7.02 -2.11 7.48
CA THR A 2 -6.82 -1.20 8.63
C THR A 2 -8.10 -0.73 9.29
N PHE A 3 -9.16 -0.46 8.51
CA PHE A 3 -10.50 -0.21 9.05
C PHE A 3 -10.93 -1.28 10.07
N LEU A 4 -10.80 -2.58 9.71
CA LEU A 4 -11.21 -3.69 10.57
C LEU A 4 -10.29 -3.81 11.79
N ILE A 5 -9.00 -3.51 11.63
CA ILE A 5 -8.03 -3.48 12.75
C ILE A 5 -8.42 -2.38 13.75
N THR A 6 -8.88 -1.23 13.28
CA THR A 6 -9.39 -0.16 14.14
C THR A 6 -10.71 -0.55 14.81
N ALA A 7 -11.64 -1.15 14.08
CA ALA A 7 -12.93 -1.58 14.60
C ALA A 7 -12.81 -2.68 15.68
N GLY A 8 -11.74 -3.50 15.60
CA GLY A 8 -11.50 -4.59 16.53
C GLY A 8 -12.59 -5.66 16.44
N ALA A 9 -13.11 -6.08 17.60
CA ALA A 9 -14.25 -7.01 17.67
C ALA A 9 -15.63 -6.38 17.40
N ASN A 10 -15.71 -5.06 17.23
CA ASN A 10 -16.99 -4.40 16.93
C ASN A 10 -17.49 -4.73 15.53
N ILE A 11 -18.81 -4.82 15.37
CA ILE A 11 -19.45 -4.98 14.07
C ILE A 11 -19.33 -3.64 13.32
N PRO A 12 -18.64 -3.59 12.17
CA PRO A 12 -18.41 -2.34 11.45
C PRO A 12 -19.70 -1.84 10.79
N ASP A 13 -19.85 -0.51 10.66
CA ASP A 13 -20.90 0.02 9.80
C ASP A 13 -20.61 -0.34 8.34
N LEU A 14 -21.49 -1.15 7.76
CA LEU A 14 -21.29 -1.68 6.42
C LEU A 14 -21.27 -0.56 5.37
N PHE A 15 -22.06 0.50 5.58
CA PHE A 15 -22.12 1.61 4.64
C PHE A 15 -20.79 2.36 4.57
N THR A 16 -20.23 2.70 5.73
CA THR A 16 -18.95 3.41 5.82
C THR A 16 -17.78 2.53 5.37
N LEU A 17 -17.78 1.24 5.68
CA LEU A 17 -16.79 0.29 5.15
C LEU A 17 -16.81 0.23 3.61
N ILE A 18 -18.01 0.15 3.01
CA ILE A 18 -18.19 0.15 1.55
C ILE A 18 -17.74 1.49 0.97
N ALA A 19 -18.15 2.62 1.57
CA ALA A 19 -17.80 3.95 1.12
C ALA A 19 -16.28 4.18 1.18
N ALA A 20 -15.61 3.81 2.28
CA ALA A 20 -14.17 3.93 2.44
C ALA A 20 -13.40 3.06 1.43
N THR A 21 -13.90 1.84 1.18
CA THR A 21 -13.32 0.93 0.19
C THR A 21 -13.47 1.49 -1.22
N ALA A 22 -14.66 1.97 -1.58
CA ALA A 22 -14.94 2.59 -2.87
C ALA A 22 -14.10 3.85 -3.08
N ALA A 23 -14.01 4.74 -2.08
CA ALA A 23 -13.19 5.94 -2.15
C ALA A 23 -11.71 5.59 -2.37
N SER A 24 -11.16 4.65 -1.60
CA SER A 24 -9.77 4.19 -1.73
C SER A 24 -9.49 3.54 -3.08
N TYR A 25 -10.44 2.76 -3.61
CA TYR A 25 -10.34 2.17 -4.94
C TYR A 25 -10.34 3.22 -6.05
N LEU A 26 -11.26 4.19 -5.98
CA LEU A 26 -11.41 5.24 -6.98
C LEU A 26 -10.19 6.17 -7.03
N VAL A 27 -9.62 6.57 -5.89
CA VAL A 27 -8.40 7.41 -5.88
C VAL A 27 -7.20 6.64 -6.44
N ALA A 28 -7.08 5.35 -6.14
CA ALA A 28 -6.04 4.49 -6.70
C ALA A 28 -6.22 4.32 -8.22
N LEU A 29 -7.46 4.08 -8.68
CA LEU A 29 -7.79 3.96 -10.10
C LEU A 29 -7.47 5.26 -10.85
N ALA A 30 -7.88 6.41 -10.33
CA ALA A 30 -7.55 7.72 -10.88
C ALA A 30 -6.04 7.93 -10.99
N THR A 31 -5.28 7.48 -9.99
CA THR A 31 -3.82 7.55 -9.97
C THR A 31 -3.19 6.72 -11.08
N TYR A 32 -3.67 5.50 -11.32
CA TYR A 32 -3.20 4.67 -12.42
C TYR A 32 -3.53 5.29 -13.79
N LEU A 33 -4.76 5.79 -13.97
CA LEU A 33 -5.14 6.50 -15.20
C LEU A 33 -4.27 7.74 -15.43
N TYR A 34 -3.97 8.49 -14.38
CA TYR A 34 -3.08 9.64 -14.48
C TYR A 34 -1.66 9.23 -14.86
N ASN A 35 -1.14 8.15 -14.27
CA ASN A 35 0.16 7.62 -14.63
C ASN A 35 0.21 7.22 -16.10
N ASP A 36 -0.78 6.47 -16.60
CA ASP A 36 -0.86 6.06 -18.00
C ASP A 36 -0.77 7.27 -18.93
N LEU A 37 -1.57 8.31 -18.68
CA LEU A 37 -1.58 9.55 -19.49
C LEU A 37 -0.19 10.21 -19.61
N THR A 38 0.67 10.02 -18.61
CA THR A 38 2.01 10.63 -18.55
C THR A 38 3.15 9.71 -19.02
N ASP A 39 3.01 8.37 -18.91
CA ASP A 39 4.11 7.40 -19.11
C ASP A 39 4.08 6.62 -20.43
N TYR A 40 3.21 7.01 -21.38
CA TYR A 40 3.00 6.31 -22.66
C TYR A 40 4.28 5.83 -23.36
N THR A 41 5.33 6.67 -23.42
CA THR A 41 6.59 6.35 -24.11
C THR A 41 7.40 5.28 -23.38
N VAL A 42 7.51 5.37 -22.05
CA VAL A 42 8.27 4.43 -21.21
C VAL A 42 7.57 3.08 -21.13
N ASP A 43 6.23 3.08 -21.03
CA ASP A 43 5.46 1.84 -20.98
C ASP A 43 5.51 1.06 -22.30
N LYS A 44 5.57 1.75 -23.44
CA LYS A 44 5.82 1.14 -24.75
C LYS A 44 7.17 0.43 -24.83
N ILE A 45 8.23 1.04 -24.29
CA ILE A 45 9.58 0.43 -24.22
C ILE A 45 9.56 -0.82 -23.34
N ASN A 46 8.84 -0.79 -22.23
CA ASN A 46 8.70 -1.92 -21.30
C ASN A 46 7.73 -3.02 -21.78
N GLN A 47 7.16 -2.89 -22.99
CA GLN A 47 6.17 -3.82 -23.57
C GLN A 47 4.98 -4.06 -22.62
N ARG A 48 4.54 -3.02 -21.92
CA ARG A 48 3.34 -3.10 -21.10
C ARG A 48 2.10 -2.93 -21.99
N GLU A 49 1.01 -3.56 -21.59
CA GLU A 49 -0.29 -3.28 -22.19
C GLU A 49 -0.65 -1.82 -21.90
N ILE A 50 -0.94 -1.05 -22.94
CA ILE A 50 -1.27 0.37 -22.83
C ILE A 50 -2.77 0.52 -23.00
N ILE A 51 -3.43 1.14 -22.01
CA ILE A 51 -4.89 1.28 -21.98
C ILE A 51 -5.39 2.33 -22.98
N HIS A 52 -4.56 3.32 -23.34
CA HIS A 52 -4.93 4.36 -24.30
C HIS A 52 -3.80 4.67 -25.29
N ASP A 53 -4.16 5.05 -26.52
CA ASP A 53 -3.22 5.56 -27.51
C ASP A 53 -3.26 7.09 -27.51
N GLN A 54 -2.14 7.75 -27.15
CA GLN A 54 -2.04 9.22 -27.18
C GLN A 54 -2.30 9.81 -28.58
N LYS A 55 -2.15 9.01 -29.65
CA LYS A 55 -2.50 9.45 -31.01
C LYS A 55 -4.00 9.48 -31.29
N LYS A 56 -4.83 8.86 -30.44
CA LYS A 56 -6.29 8.82 -30.55
C LYS A 56 -6.92 9.78 -29.55
N SER A 57 -7.31 10.97 -30.03
CA SER A 57 -7.86 12.07 -29.21
C SER A 57 -9.04 11.64 -28.33
N LEU A 58 -9.96 10.81 -28.84
CA LEU A 58 -11.12 10.33 -28.10
C LEU A 58 -10.72 9.46 -26.89
N GLN A 59 -9.76 8.54 -27.06
CA GLN A 59 -9.30 7.67 -25.97
C GLN A 59 -8.57 8.47 -24.88
N TYR A 60 -7.77 9.46 -25.29
CA TYR A 60 -7.11 10.38 -24.37
C TYR A 60 -8.14 11.18 -23.55
N GLN A 61 -9.14 11.79 -24.20
CA GLN A 61 -10.17 12.57 -23.54
C GLN A 61 -11.00 11.72 -22.57
N THR A 62 -11.42 10.51 -22.96
CA THR A 62 -12.15 9.60 -22.07
C THR A 62 -11.32 9.23 -20.84
N THR A 63 -10.03 8.96 -21.02
CA THR A 63 -9.12 8.62 -19.91
C THR A 63 -8.95 9.82 -18.98
N LEU A 64 -8.78 11.02 -19.54
CA LEU A 64 -8.65 12.27 -18.79
C LEU A 64 -9.91 12.58 -17.97
N TYR A 65 -11.09 12.55 -18.59
CA TYR A 65 -12.33 12.85 -17.88
C TYR A 65 -12.68 11.79 -16.83
N SER A 66 -12.42 10.51 -17.11
CA SER A 66 -12.59 9.44 -16.12
C SER A 66 -11.66 9.63 -14.93
N MET A 67 -10.39 9.99 -15.17
CA MET A 67 -9.42 10.31 -14.12
C MET A 67 -9.91 11.48 -13.24
N ILE A 68 -10.36 12.58 -13.83
CA ILE A 68 -10.90 13.74 -13.07
C ILE A 68 -12.12 13.31 -12.26
N GLY A 69 -13.06 12.59 -12.89
CA GLY A 69 -14.27 12.10 -12.24
C GLY A 69 -13.98 11.19 -11.03
N PHE A 70 -13.07 10.24 -11.17
CA PHE A 70 -12.70 9.33 -10.09
C PHE A 70 -11.98 10.03 -8.93
N PHE A 71 -11.12 11.01 -9.19
CA PHE A 71 -10.55 11.84 -8.13
C PHE A 71 -11.65 12.61 -7.39
N ALA A 72 -12.54 13.29 -8.13
CA ALA A 72 -13.61 14.07 -7.54
C ALA A 72 -14.55 13.21 -6.68
N ILE A 73 -15.02 12.08 -7.22
CA ILE A 73 -15.93 11.17 -6.50
C ILE A 73 -15.24 10.60 -5.26
N SER A 74 -13.98 10.18 -5.36
CA SER A 74 -13.25 9.66 -4.19
C SER A 74 -13.12 10.71 -3.08
N ILE A 75 -12.73 11.94 -3.42
CA ILE A 75 -12.55 13.02 -2.43
C ILE A 75 -13.88 13.36 -1.77
N LEU A 76 -14.95 13.54 -2.56
CA LEU A 76 -16.28 13.84 -2.03
C LEU A 76 -16.80 12.72 -1.11
N LEU A 77 -16.66 11.46 -1.53
CA LEU A 77 -17.05 10.30 -0.73
C LEU A 77 -16.22 10.18 0.55
N SER A 78 -14.93 10.56 0.50
CA SER A 78 -14.07 10.55 1.69
C SER A 78 -14.48 11.62 2.70
N PHE A 79 -14.83 12.83 2.23
CA PHE A 79 -15.33 13.91 3.10
C PHE A 79 -16.72 13.63 3.67
N SER A 80 -17.57 12.86 2.96
CA SER A 80 -18.85 12.44 3.53
C SER A 80 -18.73 11.43 4.66
N ILE A 81 -17.58 10.76 4.80
CA ILE A 81 -17.28 9.87 5.93
C ILE A 81 -16.77 10.70 7.11
N SER A 82 -15.67 11.42 6.93
CA SER A 82 -15.11 12.31 7.95
C SER A 82 -14.10 13.30 7.36
N ILE A 83 -13.85 14.41 8.06
CA ILE A 83 -12.84 15.40 7.66
C ILE A 83 -11.45 14.74 7.54
N ALA A 84 -11.09 13.86 8.49
CA ALA A 84 -9.80 13.17 8.48
C ALA A 84 -9.64 12.23 7.27
N THR A 85 -10.70 11.51 6.89
CA THR A 85 -10.71 10.66 5.69
C THR A 85 -10.62 11.51 4.40
N GLY A 86 -11.37 12.62 4.34
CA GLY A 86 -11.31 13.59 3.24
C GLY A 86 -9.91 14.19 3.04
N VAL A 87 -9.27 14.65 4.12
CA VAL A 87 -7.88 15.16 4.10
C VAL A 87 -6.90 14.07 3.66
N SER A 88 -7.07 12.83 4.13
CA SER A 88 -6.22 11.71 3.70
C SER A 88 -6.35 11.45 2.19
N SER A 89 -7.57 11.52 1.64
CA SER A 89 -7.80 11.39 0.19
C SER A 89 -7.15 12.54 -0.61
N LEU A 90 -7.22 13.78 -0.11
CA LEU A 90 -6.52 14.92 -0.72
C LEU A 90 -4.99 14.73 -0.72
N ILE A 91 -4.42 14.25 0.39
CA ILE A 91 -2.98 13.95 0.47
C ILE A 91 -2.63 12.87 -0.54
N PHE A 92 -3.43 11.80 -0.65
CA PHE A 92 -3.21 10.74 -1.64
C PHE A 92 -3.22 11.30 -3.07
N ALA A 93 -4.22 12.11 -3.42
CA ALA A 93 -4.33 12.74 -4.73
C ALA A 93 -3.13 13.67 -5.01
N GLY A 94 -2.69 14.44 -4.00
CA GLY A 94 -1.49 15.27 -4.09
C GLY A 94 -0.23 14.45 -4.36
N LEU A 95 -0.04 13.32 -3.68
CA LEU A 95 1.06 12.39 -3.92
C LEU A 95 1.00 11.79 -5.33
N ALA A 96 -0.20 11.38 -5.78
CA ALA A 96 -0.42 10.83 -7.11
C ALA A 96 -0.06 11.84 -8.22
N ILE A 97 -0.49 13.09 -8.06
CA ILE A 97 -0.14 14.17 -8.99
C ILE A 97 1.36 14.43 -8.95
N ALA A 98 1.94 14.60 -7.76
CA ALA A 98 3.37 14.86 -7.61
C ALA A 98 4.25 13.73 -8.19
N TYR A 99 3.78 12.48 -8.11
CA TYR A 99 4.46 11.31 -8.66
C TYR A 99 4.60 11.36 -10.19
N SER A 100 3.50 11.65 -10.89
CA SER A 100 3.42 11.53 -12.36
C SER A 100 3.52 12.84 -13.13
N HIS A 101 3.20 13.98 -12.52
CA HIS A 101 3.09 15.24 -13.24
C HIS A 101 4.44 15.67 -13.87
N PRO A 102 4.47 16.14 -15.13
CA PRO A 102 5.72 16.46 -15.82
C PRO A 102 6.60 17.51 -15.14
N ARG A 103 6.03 18.41 -14.32
CA ARG A 103 6.80 19.44 -13.60
C ARG A 103 7.52 18.90 -12.36
N THR A 104 6.98 17.88 -11.69
CA THR A 104 7.55 17.32 -10.46
C THR A 104 8.32 16.04 -10.77
N HIS A 105 7.64 15.10 -11.44
CA HIS A 105 8.15 13.84 -11.95
C HIS A 105 8.98 13.06 -10.92
N LEU A 106 8.43 12.93 -9.70
CA LEU A 106 9.13 12.31 -8.57
C LEU A 106 9.52 10.85 -8.82
N LYS A 107 8.87 10.19 -9.78
CA LYS A 107 9.16 8.82 -10.21
C LYS A 107 10.53 8.64 -10.89
N ASP A 108 11.18 9.71 -11.36
CA ASP A 108 12.50 9.62 -11.99
C ASP A 108 13.66 9.74 -11.02
N ARG A 109 13.38 10.29 -9.83
CA ARG A 109 14.39 10.64 -8.84
C ARG A 109 14.68 9.45 -7.92
N PHE A 110 15.91 9.41 -7.41
CA PHE A 110 16.36 8.36 -6.50
C PHE A 110 15.59 8.41 -5.18
N ILE A 111 15.21 7.22 -4.68
CA ILE A 111 14.43 6.98 -3.46
C ILE A 111 12.99 7.53 -3.50
N THR A 112 12.77 8.73 -4.04
CA THR A 112 11.46 9.39 -4.05
C THR A 112 10.39 8.58 -4.77
N LYS A 113 10.71 7.90 -5.88
CA LYS A 113 9.79 6.96 -6.55
C LYS A 113 9.23 5.95 -5.54
N THR A 114 10.13 5.30 -4.81
CA THR A 114 9.80 4.25 -3.84
C THR A 114 9.11 4.80 -2.60
N VAL A 115 9.60 5.93 -2.05
CA VAL A 115 9.01 6.60 -0.88
C VAL A 115 7.60 7.09 -1.17
N VAL A 116 7.36 7.73 -2.31
CA VAL A 116 6.03 8.23 -2.68
C VAL A 116 5.06 7.08 -2.93
N THR A 117 5.53 5.98 -3.54
CA THR A 117 4.73 4.76 -3.71
C THR A 117 4.34 4.16 -2.35
N GLY A 118 5.30 4.05 -1.42
CA GLY A 118 5.04 3.63 -0.05
C GLY A 118 4.10 4.59 0.69
N ALA A 119 4.29 5.90 0.54
CA ALA A 119 3.47 6.93 1.16
C ALA A 119 2.02 6.88 0.65
N GLY A 120 1.80 6.59 -0.63
CA GLY A 120 0.46 6.30 -1.15
C GLY A 120 -0.18 5.13 -0.42
N ALA A 121 0.53 4.00 -0.26
CA ALA A 121 0.01 2.85 0.48
C ALA A 121 -0.26 3.15 1.97
N PHE A 122 0.61 3.93 2.62
CA PHE A 122 0.39 4.45 3.96
C PHE A 122 -0.90 5.25 4.06
N VAL A 123 -1.07 6.25 3.19
CA VAL A 123 -2.22 7.15 3.22
C VAL A 123 -3.52 6.40 2.89
N ALA A 124 -3.51 5.47 1.93
CA ALA A 124 -4.67 4.61 1.67
C ALA A 124 -5.04 3.72 2.87
N SER A 125 -4.05 3.24 3.62
CA SER A 125 -4.29 2.50 4.86
C SER A 125 -4.85 3.42 5.96
N VAL A 126 -4.33 4.64 6.09
CA VAL A 126 -4.84 5.67 7.02
C VAL A 126 -6.26 6.07 6.69
N MET A 127 -6.66 6.16 5.41
CA MET A 127 -8.07 6.38 5.03
C MET A 127 -9.01 5.33 5.64
N GLY A 128 -8.58 4.06 5.68
CA GLY A 128 -9.33 3.01 6.36
C GLY A 128 -9.37 3.19 7.88
N MET A 129 -8.25 3.62 8.48
CA MET A 129 -8.20 3.93 9.92
C MET A 129 -9.14 5.08 10.28
N THR A 130 -9.06 6.21 9.58
CA THR A 130 -9.83 7.42 9.87
C THR A 130 -11.32 7.26 9.58
N ALA A 131 -11.68 6.36 8.66
CA ALA A 131 -13.07 5.99 8.43
C ALA A 131 -13.63 5.21 9.63
N ALA A 132 -12.90 4.22 10.14
CA ALA A 132 -13.33 3.48 11.32
C ALA A 132 -13.34 4.35 12.59
N VAL A 133 -12.37 5.24 12.77
CA VAL A 133 -12.36 6.21 13.89
C VAL A 133 -13.61 7.09 13.88
N ALA A 134 -14.15 7.43 12.69
CA ALA A 134 -15.36 8.23 12.60
C ALA A 134 -16.61 7.52 13.15
N GLU A 135 -16.60 6.20 13.21
CA GLU A 135 -17.67 5.38 13.80
C GLU A 135 -17.43 5.07 15.27
N THR A 136 -16.20 4.69 15.61
CA THR A 136 -15.89 4.15 16.93
C THR A 136 -15.43 5.21 17.93
N ASP A 137 -14.99 6.37 17.44
CA ASP A 137 -14.25 7.40 18.21
C ASP A 137 -12.98 6.85 18.90
N VAL A 138 -12.46 5.72 18.43
CA VAL A 138 -11.29 5.03 19.01
C VAL A 138 -10.10 5.08 18.06
N PHE A 139 -9.00 5.64 18.53
CA PHE A 139 -7.72 5.63 17.83
C PHE A 139 -6.93 4.36 18.14
N SER A 140 -6.64 3.54 17.14
CA SER A 140 -5.88 2.30 17.33
C SER A 140 -4.40 2.45 16.96
N ASN A 141 -3.51 2.34 17.95
CA ASN A 141 -2.06 2.30 17.72
C ASN A 141 -1.65 1.13 16.81
N ILE A 142 -2.31 -0.02 16.94
CA ILE A 142 -2.07 -1.19 16.08
C ILE A 142 -2.52 -0.91 14.64
N ALA A 143 -3.62 -0.17 14.45
CA ALA A 143 -4.05 0.26 13.12
C ALA A 143 -3.02 1.22 12.49
N LEU A 144 -2.46 2.16 13.24
CA LEU A 144 -1.37 3.02 12.77
C LEU A 144 -0.13 2.19 12.38
N MET A 145 0.26 1.22 13.20
CA MET A 145 1.35 0.29 12.86
C MET A 145 1.06 -0.50 11.58
N SER A 146 -0.21 -0.87 11.34
CA SER A 146 -0.61 -1.52 10.08
C SER A 146 -0.40 -0.61 8.86
N SER A 147 -0.61 0.71 9.02
CA SER A 147 -0.33 1.69 7.96
C SER A 147 1.15 1.84 7.69
N VAL A 148 1.99 1.86 8.73
CA VAL A 148 3.45 1.82 8.59
C VAL A 148 3.89 0.55 7.86
N ILE A 149 3.29 -0.60 8.18
CA ILE A 149 3.59 -1.83 7.45
C ILE A 149 3.17 -1.73 5.97
N ALA A 150 2.01 -1.13 5.66
CA ALA A 150 1.59 -0.90 4.27
C ALA A 150 2.61 -0.05 3.48
N PHE A 151 3.18 0.99 4.10
CA PHE A 151 4.30 1.74 3.54
C PHE A 151 5.48 0.84 3.20
N LEU A 152 5.95 0.05 4.16
CA LEU A 152 7.14 -0.80 4.03
C LEU A 152 6.95 -1.89 2.98
N PHE A 153 5.76 -2.49 2.89
CA PHE A 153 5.44 -3.46 1.84
C PHE A 153 5.56 -2.87 0.44
N TYR A 154 4.99 -1.68 0.21
CA TYR A 154 5.10 -1.02 -1.09
C TYR A 154 6.50 -0.47 -1.34
N PHE A 155 7.25 -0.15 -0.28
CA PHE A 155 8.68 0.14 -0.36
C PHE A 155 9.50 -1.07 -0.82
N ILE A 156 9.07 -2.31 -0.53
CA ILE A 156 9.69 -3.54 -1.06
C ILE A 156 9.19 -3.85 -2.48
N LEU A 157 7.88 -3.79 -2.73
CA LEU A 157 7.28 -4.16 -4.01
C LEU A 157 7.64 -3.22 -5.17
N GLY A 158 7.98 -1.97 -4.87
CA GLY A 158 8.47 -0.99 -5.85
C GLY A 158 9.79 -1.42 -6.47
N PRO A 159 10.89 -1.47 -5.69
CA PRO A 159 12.22 -1.88 -6.17
C PRO A 159 12.24 -3.29 -6.77
N LEU A 160 11.39 -4.22 -6.30
CA LEU A 160 11.28 -5.55 -6.91
C LEU A 160 10.73 -5.46 -8.35
N GLY A 161 9.75 -4.58 -8.58
CA GLY A 161 9.29 -4.25 -9.92
C GLY A 161 10.39 -3.59 -10.75
N ASP A 162 11.13 -2.66 -10.17
CA ASP A 162 12.20 -1.93 -10.84
C ASP A 162 13.36 -2.84 -11.28
N ILE A 163 13.62 -3.95 -10.59
CA ILE A 163 14.59 -4.96 -11.05
C ILE A 163 14.11 -5.59 -12.37
N GLY A 164 12.82 -5.87 -12.50
CA GLY A 164 12.22 -6.45 -13.71
C GLY A 164 12.19 -5.50 -14.91
N ASP A 165 12.15 -4.19 -14.64
CA ASP A 165 12.06 -3.12 -15.65
C ASP A 165 13.35 -2.29 -15.75
N ILE A 166 14.47 -2.80 -15.21
CA ILE A 166 15.73 -2.05 -15.06
C ILE A 166 16.28 -1.47 -16.38
N ARG A 167 16.06 -2.15 -17.51
CA ARG A 167 16.50 -1.68 -18.83
C ARG A 167 15.69 -0.48 -19.31
N GLY A 168 14.35 -0.57 -19.25
CA GLY A 168 13.47 0.51 -19.67
C GLY A 168 13.55 1.71 -18.73
N ASP A 169 13.65 1.48 -17.41
CA ASP A 169 13.85 2.55 -16.43
C ASP A 169 15.18 3.29 -16.69
N ARG A 170 16.27 2.58 -17.02
CA ARG A 170 17.55 3.22 -17.38
C ARG A 170 17.46 4.01 -18.69
N GLN A 171 16.79 3.48 -19.72
CA GLN A 171 16.59 4.18 -20.99
C GLN A 171 15.69 5.42 -20.84
N GLY A 172 14.71 5.37 -19.94
CA GLY A 172 13.87 6.50 -19.57
C GLY A 172 14.52 7.49 -18.60
N GLY A 173 15.81 7.36 -18.28
CA GLY A 173 16.54 8.29 -17.42
C GLY A 173 16.24 8.16 -15.92
N ARG A 174 15.53 7.11 -15.48
CA ARG A 174 15.13 6.92 -14.08
C ARG A 174 16.30 6.46 -13.22
N LYS A 175 16.36 6.98 -11.99
CA LYS A 175 17.37 6.62 -10.98
C LYS A 175 16.77 5.73 -9.89
N THR A 176 16.22 4.57 -10.26
CA THR A 176 15.60 3.65 -9.28
C THR A 176 16.62 3.02 -8.33
N ILE A 177 16.15 2.49 -7.19
CA ILE A 177 17.01 1.85 -6.19
C ILE A 177 17.95 0.79 -6.82
N PRO A 178 17.46 -0.21 -7.58
CA PRO A 178 18.36 -1.20 -8.20
C PRO A 178 19.31 -0.62 -9.25
N ILE A 179 19.01 0.54 -9.85
CA ILE A 179 19.94 1.23 -10.76
C ILE A 179 21.07 1.89 -9.99
N VAL A 180 20.77 2.54 -8.86
CA VAL A 180 21.74 3.36 -8.10
C VAL A 180 22.60 2.50 -7.16
N ILE A 181 22.00 1.63 -6.37
CA ILE A 181 22.75 0.81 -5.37
C ILE A 181 23.06 -0.60 -5.85
N GLY A 182 22.50 -1.01 -7.00
CA GLY A 182 22.68 -2.33 -7.59
C GLY A 182 21.77 -3.40 -7.00
N ILE A 183 21.42 -4.39 -7.84
CA ILE A 183 20.40 -5.42 -7.56
C ILE A 183 20.66 -6.19 -6.24
N LYS A 184 21.92 -6.58 -5.97
CA LYS A 184 22.26 -7.34 -4.76
C LYS A 184 21.97 -6.54 -3.48
N ARG A 185 22.35 -5.25 -3.46
CA ARG A 185 22.08 -4.37 -2.30
C ARG A 185 20.59 -4.06 -2.17
N THR A 186 19.85 -4.01 -3.28
CA THR A 186 18.39 -3.89 -3.24
C THR A 186 17.73 -5.07 -2.54
N PHE A 187 18.13 -6.31 -2.81
CA PHE A 187 17.59 -7.46 -2.09
C PHE A 187 17.94 -7.44 -0.60
N LEU A 188 19.18 -7.09 -0.25
CA LEU A 188 19.57 -6.95 1.16
C LEU A 188 18.75 -5.86 1.89
N LEU A 189 18.48 -4.74 1.22
CA LEU A 189 17.60 -3.70 1.74
C LEU A 189 16.17 -4.23 1.98
N MET A 190 15.63 -5.02 1.04
CA MET A 190 14.30 -5.62 1.20
C MET A 190 14.26 -6.58 2.40
N ASP A 191 15.25 -7.44 2.55
CA ASP A 191 15.34 -8.37 3.69
C ASP A 191 15.37 -7.62 5.03
N GLY A 192 16.18 -6.55 5.11
CA GLY A 192 16.22 -5.67 6.29
C GLY A 192 14.87 -5.02 6.61
N ILE A 193 14.12 -4.60 5.59
CA ILE A 193 12.77 -4.06 5.78
C ILE A 193 11.80 -5.13 6.29
N VAL A 194 11.88 -6.37 5.80
CA VAL A 194 11.02 -7.46 6.31
C VAL A 194 11.34 -7.78 7.77
N VAL A 195 12.61 -7.77 8.16
CA VAL A 195 13.01 -7.91 9.57
C VAL A 195 12.42 -6.77 10.40
N PHE A 196 12.46 -5.53 9.90
CA PHE A 196 11.86 -4.38 10.58
C PHE A 196 10.33 -4.51 10.72
N ILE A 197 9.63 -5.09 9.74
CA ILE A 197 8.20 -5.43 9.87
C ILE A 197 7.99 -6.43 11.03
N GLY A 198 8.88 -7.42 11.19
CA GLY A 198 8.87 -8.33 12.34
C GLY A 198 9.02 -7.60 13.69
N VAL A 199 9.85 -6.56 13.75
CA VAL A 199 9.97 -5.69 14.94
C VAL A 199 8.65 -4.95 15.21
N ILE A 200 7.96 -4.45 14.19
CA ILE A 200 6.65 -3.80 14.36
C ILE A 200 5.63 -4.77 14.96
N PHE A 201 5.62 -6.05 14.55
CA PHE A 201 4.78 -7.07 15.18
C PHE A 201 5.13 -7.29 16.65
N ALA A 202 6.43 -7.35 16.98
CA ALA A 202 6.87 -7.48 18.37
C ALA A 202 6.44 -6.27 19.22
N VAL A 203 6.63 -5.04 18.71
CA VAL A 203 6.16 -3.80 19.36
C VAL A 203 4.65 -3.83 19.53
N SER A 204 3.90 -4.27 18.53
CA SER A 204 2.43 -4.36 18.61
C SER A 204 1.97 -5.31 19.73
N TYR A 205 2.70 -6.40 19.96
CA TYR A 205 2.46 -7.33 21.06
C TYR A 205 2.88 -6.75 22.42
N PHE A 206 4.16 -6.41 22.58
CA PHE A 206 4.73 -6.04 23.88
C PHE A 206 4.31 -4.66 24.37
N VAL A 207 4.01 -3.72 23.47
CA VAL A 207 3.70 -2.32 23.81
C VAL A 207 2.21 -2.01 23.67
N PHE A 208 1.57 -2.49 22.60
CA PHE A 208 0.15 -2.17 22.31
C PHE A 208 -0.83 -3.29 22.68
N GLY A 209 -0.34 -4.34 23.37
CA GLY A 209 -1.17 -5.41 23.92
C GLY A 209 -1.83 -6.31 22.87
N MET A 210 -1.35 -6.33 21.62
CA MET A 210 -1.87 -7.24 20.59
C MET A 210 -1.80 -8.69 21.09
N HIS A 211 -2.77 -9.54 20.76
CA HIS A 211 -2.75 -10.94 21.17
C HIS A 211 -1.59 -11.72 20.53
N VAL A 212 -1.05 -12.73 21.24
CA VAL A 212 0.11 -13.54 20.83
C VAL A 212 -0.10 -14.25 19.48
N ILE A 213 -1.33 -14.64 19.17
CA ILE A 213 -1.67 -15.26 17.87
C ILE A 213 -1.37 -14.28 16.71
N GLY A 214 -1.66 -12.99 16.88
CA GLY A 214 -1.33 -11.98 15.87
C GLY A 214 0.17 -11.86 15.64
N LEU A 215 0.97 -11.93 16.72
CA LEU A 215 2.44 -11.93 16.64
C LEU A 215 2.96 -13.17 15.88
N VAL A 216 2.51 -14.37 16.26
CA VAL A 216 2.96 -15.64 15.65
C VAL A 216 2.61 -15.68 14.16
N LEU A 217 1.38 -15.29 13.80
CA LEU A 217 0.97 -15.20 12.40
C LEU A 217 1.81 -14.17 11.63
N GLY A 218 2.04 -13.00 12.22
CA GLY A 218 2.87 -11.95 11.62
C GLY A 218 4.30 -12.39 11.34
N LEU A 219 4.95 -13.03 12.31
CA LEU A 219 6.32 -13.57 12.16
C LEU A 219 6.37 -14.71 11.14
N THR A 220 5.31 -15.52 11.05
CA THR A 220 5.18 -16.57 10.04
C THR A 220 5.13 -15.94 8.64
N VAL A 221 4.31 -14.90 8.44
CA VAL A 221 4.23 -14.17 7.16
C VAL A 221 5.58 -13.53 6.81
N CYS A 222 6.27 -12.92 7.76
CA CYS A 222 7.61 -12.36 7.54
C CYS A 222 8.62 -13.43 7.10
N SER A 223 8.57 -14.62 7.71
CA SER A 223 9.45 -15.75 7.36
C SER A 223 9.19 -16.25 5.93
N VAL A 224 7.92 -16.40 5.54
CA VAL A 224 7.53 -16.76 4.18
C VAL A 224 7.98 -15.69 3.18
N PHE A 225 7.85 -14.41 3.55
CA PHE A 225 8.26 -13.29 2.71
C PHE A 225 9.78 -13.29 2.49
N LEU A 226 10.60 -13.44 3.54
CA LEU A 226 12.05 -13.58 3.43
C LEU A 226 12.45 -14.75 2.52
N PHE A 227 11.78 -15.90 2.67
CA PHE A 227 12.00 -17.04 1.79
C PHE A 227 11.72 -16.71 0.31
N GLN A 228 10.62 -16.03 0.02
CA GLN A 228 10.24 -15.62 -1.33
C GLN A 228 11.22 -14.61 -1.94
N ILE A 229 11.73 -13.66 -1.14
CA ILE A 229 12.77 -12.70 -1.57
C ILE A 229 14.08 -13.44 -1.87
N ASN A 230 14.51 -14.34 -0.99
CA ASN A 230 15.72 -15.12 -1.19
C ASN A 230 15.65 -16.06 -2.40
N ASP A 231 14.50 -16.69 -2.65
CA ASP A 231 14.29 -17.52 -3.85
C ASP A 231 14.40 -16.69 -5.14
N VAL A 232 13.75 -15.53 -5.18
CA VAL A 232 13.79 -14.67 -6.37
C VAL A 232 15.14 -13.97 -6.55
N SER A 233 15.88 -13.70 -5.48
CA SER A 233 17.21 -13.09 -5.54
C SER A 233 18.24 -13.99 -6.23
N LYS A 234 18.02 -15.32 -6.22
CA LYS A 234 18.83 -16.30 -6.97
C LYS A 234 18.46 -16.37 -8.45
N HIS A 235 17.22 -15.99 -8.80
CA HIS A 235 16.64 -16.17 -10.13
C HIS A 235 16.18 -14.86 -10.80
N TYR A 236 16.66 -13.71 -10.34
CA TYR A 236 16.18 -12.37 -10.77
C TYR A 236 16.37 -12.09 -12.26
N LYS A 237 17.22 -12.84 -12.97
CA LYS A 237 17.38 -12.71 -14.43
C LYS A 237 16.16 -13.22 -15.20
N VAL A 238 15.32 -14.04 -14.57
CA VAL A 238 14.10 -14.61 -15.18
C VAL A 238 12.92 -13.67 -14.90
N LYS A 239 12.56 -12.81 -15.87
CA LYS A 239 11.52 -11.78 -15.71
C LYS A 239 10.15 -12.35 -15.31
N SER A 240 9.77 -13.52 -15.84
CA SER A 240 8.52 -14.20 -15.48
C SER A 240 8.47 -14.62 -14.01
N LYS A 241 9.59 -15.09 -13.46
CA LYS A 241 9.73 -15.43 -12.05
C LYS A 241 9.60 -14.19 -11.17
N LEU A 242 10.27 -13.08 -11.52
CA LEU A 242 10.12 -11.80 -10.81
C LEU A 242 8.65 -11.33 -10.77
N LYS A 243 7.97 -11.35 -11.93
CA LYS A 243 6.55 -10.97 -12.02
C LYS A 243 5.67 -11.87 -11.15
N LYS A 244 5.87 -13.19 -11.22
CA LYS A 244 5.13 -14.17 -10.41
C LYS A 244 5.37 -13.95 -8.92
N THR A 245 6.62 -13.87 -8.47
CA THR A 245 6.96 -13.62 -7.07
C THR A 245 6.36 -12.30 -6.60
N ARG A 246 6.50 -11.21 -7.36
CA ARG A 246 5.91 -9.91 -7.01
C ARG A 246 4.38 -9.99 -6.82
N THR A 247 3.68 -10.75 -7.67
CA THR A 247 2.24 -11.00 -7.48
C THR A 247 1.98 -11.80 -6.21
N THR A 248 2.73 -12.88 -5.96
CA THR A 248 2.58 -13.68 -4.74
C THR A 248 2.82 -12.87 -3.47
N LEU A 249 3.81 -11.98 -3.48
CA LEU A 249 4.13 -11.09 -2.34
C LEU A 249 3.00 -10.11 -2.00
N ARG A 250 2.13 -9.78 -2.96
CA ARG A 250 0.93 -8.96 -2.67
C ARG A 250 -0.04 -9.70 -1.76
N TYR A 251 -0.10 -11.04 -1.81
CA TYR A 251 -0.91 -11.81 -0.86
C TYR A 251 -0.36 -11.72 0.57
N SER A 252 0.96 -11.59 0.74
CA SER A 252 1.58 -11.38 2.06
C SER A 252 1.16 -10.07 2.72
N VAL A 253 0.81 -9.03 1.93
CA VAL A 253 0.23 -7.79 2.46
C VAL A 253 -1.10 -8.09 3.15
N PHE A 254 -2.00 -8.81 2.48
CA PHE A 254 -3.29 -9.20 3.04
C PHE A 254 -3.13 -10.11 4.26
N ALA A 255 -2.22 -11.09 4.19
CA ALA A 255 -1.93 -11.98 5.31
C ALA A 255 -1.43 -11.22 6.55
N THR A 256 -0.62 -10.18 6.36
CA THR A 256 -0.14 -9.31 7.44
C THR A 256 -1.29 -8.53 8.08
N LEU A 257 -2.19 -7.96 7.27
CA LEU A 257 -3.37 -7.25 7.78
C LEU A 257 -4.31 -8.19 8.54
N ILE A 258 -4.49 -9.43 8.06
CA ILE A 258 -5.25 -10.47 8.76
C ILE A 258 -4.59 -10.83 10.09
N ALA A 259 -3.26 -10.99 10.12
CA ALA A 259 -2.53 -11.28 11.35
C ALA A 259 -2.73 -10.19 12.41
N MET A 260 -2.63 -8.91 12.02
CA MET A 260 -2.90 -7.79 12.91
C MET A 260 -4.36 -7.75 13.38
N TRP A 261 -5.32 -7.94 12.46
CA TRP A 261 -6.74 -7.94 12.80
C TRP A 261 -7.09 -9.07 13.78
N MET A 262 -6.61 -10.30 13.52
CA MET A 262 -6.76 -11.43 14.44
C MET A 262 -6.15 -11.14 15.81
N GLY A 263 -4.99 -10.47 15.84
CA GLY A 263 -4.34 -10.05 17.07
C GLY A 263 -5.17 -9.08 17.90
N VAL A 264 -5.86 -8.14 17.25
CA VAL A 264 -6.77 -7.18 17.92
C VAL A 264 -8.05 -7.85 18.38
N VAL A 265 -8.73 -8.57 17.49
CA VAL A 265 -10.02 -9.23 17.81
C VAL A 265 -9.88 -10.21 18.97
N LEU A 266 -8.83 -11.03 18.97
CA LEU A 266 -8.61 -11.98 20.06
C LEU A 266 -8.28 -11.28 21.38
N ARG A 267 -7.54 -10.17 21.34
CA ARG A 267 -7.32 -9.34 22.54
C ARG A 267 -8.66 -8.84 23.08
N ASP A 268 -9.49 -8.25 22.23
CA ASP A 268 -10.78 -7.69 22.64
C ASP A 268 -11.72 -8.77 23.21
N ILE A 269 -11.74 -9.97 22.61
CA ILE A 269 -12.50 -11.13 23.11
C ILE A 269 -12.02 -11.58 24.50
N VAL A 270 -10.70 -11.68 24.71
CA VAL A 270 -10.13 -12.08 26.01
C VAL A 270 -10.52 -11.07 27.09
N VAL A 271 -10.38 -9.77 26.80
CA VAL A 271 -10.76 -8.70 27.73
C VAL A 271 -12.26 -8.75 28.02
N TRP A 272 -13.10 -9.01 27.02
CA TRP A 272 -14.54 -9.19 27.25
C TRP A 272 -14.86 -10.35 28.19
N PHE A 273 -14.19 -11.49 28.05
CA PHE A 273 -14.36 -12.63 28.96
C PHE A 273 -13.89 -12.32 30.39
N GLU A 274 -12.81 -11.54 30.55
CA GLU A 274 -12.25 -11.20 31.86
C GLU A 274 -13.06 -10.13 32.60
N TYR A 275 -13.59 -9.12 31.88
CA TYR A 275 -14.18 -7.93 32.49
C TYR A 275 -15.66 -7.70 32.17
N GLY A 276 -16.27 -8.52 31.29
CA GLY A 276 -17.68 -8.41 30.89
C GLY A 276 -18.00 -7.22 29.97
N VAL A 277 -17.01 -6.40 29.62
CA VAL A 277 -17.12 -5.23 28.75
C VAL A 277 -15.89 -5.21 27.84
N ILE A 278 -16.05 -4.79 26.58
CA ILE A 278 -14.91 -4.43 25.72
C ILE A 278 -14.59 -2.96 26.05
N PRO A 279 -13.51 -2.66 26.78
CA PRO A 279 -13.14 -1.28 27.03
C PRO A 279 -12.80 -0.61 25.69
N LEU A 280 -13.53 0.46 25.37
CA LEU A 280 -13.17 1.41 24.32
C LEU A 280 -12.06 2.31 24.88
N GLU A 281 -10.86 1.73 25.05
CA GLU A 281 -9.67 2.31 25.74
C GLU A 281 -9.90 2.92 27.13
#